data_AF-A0A377FSJ1-F1
#
_entry.id   AF-A0A377FSJ1-F1
#
_cell.length_a   1.000
_cell.length_b   1.000
_cell.length_c   1.000
_cell.angle_alpha   90.00
_cell.angle_beta   90.00
_cell.angle_gamma   90.00
#
_symmetry.space_group_name_H-M   'P 1'
#
loop_
_entity.id
_entity.type
_entity.pdbx_description
1 polymer ?
#
loop_
_entity_poly.entity_id
_entity_poly.type
_entity_poly.pdbx_seq_one_letter_code
_entity_poly.pdbx_strand_id
1 'polypeptide(L)'
;MEVKTYRFEDDGSIPNNPYFPVLLYKEAFTETDAIQSTFENNGWGNSWVNGVFDYHHYHSNTHEVLGVKSGRATVQLGGATGDLVSLQTGDVLILPAGTGHRRLEASDDFAIVGAYPDGRDYDTLTGSPEERPDNVNRIEAIDKPETDPVFGTTGPLHTEWNKEETT
;
A
#
# COMPACT_ATOMS: atom_id res chain seq x y z
N MET A 1 12.15 14.80 2.32
CA MET A 1 11.26 13.66 2.67
C MET A 1 12.12 12.40 2.71
N GLU A 2 12.00 11.59 3.75
CA GLU A 2 12.66 10.27 3.84
C GLU A 2 11.76 9.22 3.16
N VAL A 3 12.36 8.29 2.43
CA VAL A 3 11.68 7.12 1.84
C VAL A 3 12.24 5.87 2.49
N LYS A 4 11.38 5.03 3.06
CA LYS A 4 11.74 3.71 3.58
C LYS A 4 11.14 2.63 2.69
N THR A 5 11.86 1.52 2.55
CA THR A 5 11.43 0.37 1.76
C THR A 5 11.33 -0.87 2.63
N TYR A 6 10.30 -1.69 2.40
CA TYR A 6 10.10 -2.97 3.09
C TYR A 6 9.83 -4.08 2.08
N ARG A 7 10.53 -5.20 2.21
CA ARG A 7 10.36 -6.38 1.36
C ARG A 7 9.90 -7.55 2.21
N PHE A 8 8.93 -8.29 1.70
CA PHE A 8 8.33 -9.42 2.38
C PHE A 8 8.25 -10.60 1.41
N GLU A 9 8.61 -11.77 1.91
CA GLU A 9 8.47 -13.04 1.20
C GLU A 9 7.03 -13.56 1.36
N ASP A 10 6.62 -14.48 0.49
CA ASP A 10 5.38 -15.22 0.64
C ASP A 10 5.46 -16.15 1.86
N ASP A 11 4.55 -16.00 2.83
CA ASP A 11 4.52 -16.83 4.05
C ASP A 11 3.65 -18.10 3.90
N GLY A 12 3.09 -18.33 2.70
CA GLY A 12 2.18 -19.42 2.36
C GLY A 12 0.70 -19.07 2.53
N SER A 13 0.37 -18.04 3.31
CA SER A 13 -0.99 -17.51 3.47
C SER A 13 -1.11 -16.13 2.82
N ILE A 14 -0.22 -15.21 3.18
CA ILE A 14 -0.10 -13.87 2.60
C ILE A 14 0.97 -13.90 1.49
N PRO A 15 0.60 -13.67 0.22
CA PRO A 15 1.54 -13.81 -0.89
C PRO A 15 2.65 -12.77 -0.90
N ASN A 16 2.35 -11.53 -0.50
CA ASN A 16 3.21 -10.36 -0.74
C ASN A 16 3.55 -10.17 -2.23
N ASN A 17 4.29 -9.11 -2.57
CA ASN A 17 4.69 -8.85 -3.95
C ASN A 17 6.14 -9.28 -4.16
N PRO A 18 6.43 -10.16 -5.14
CA PRO A 18 7.79 -10.66 -5.34
C PRO A 18 8.74 -9.62 -5.96
N TYR A 19 8.22 -8.56 -6.57
CA TYR A 19 9.04 -7.59 -7.32
C TYR A 19 9.15 -6.24 -6.61
N PHE A 20 8.02 -5.71 -6.18
CA PHE A 20 7.94 -4.34 -5.67
C PHE A 20 7.98 -4.33 -4.14
N PRO A 21 8.84 -3.50 -3.52
CA PRO A 21 8.82 -3.27 -2.09
C PRO A 21 7.66 -2.36 -1.69
N VAL A 22 7.17 -2.47 -0.46
CA VAL A 22 6.35 -1.42 0.15
C VAL A 22 7.20 -0.16 0.30
N LEU A 23 6.61 1.00 -0.01
CA LEU A 23 7.26 2.30 0.18
C LEU A 23 6.55 3.08 1.29
N LEU A 24 7.32 3.65 2.21
CA LEU A 24 6.83 4.60 3.20
C LEU A 24 7.50 5.94 2.99
N TYR A 25 6.72 6.93 2.59
CA TYR A 25 7.13 8.32 2.46
C TYR A 25 6.82 9.02 3.77
N LYS A 26 7.86 9.38 4.52
CA LYS A 26 7.72 10.02 5.82
C LYS A 26 7.40 11.50 5.66
N GLU A 27 6.30 11.94 6.28
CA GLU A 27 5.87 13.34 6.29
C GLU A 27 5.79 13.95 4.87
N ALA A 28 5.20 13.21 3.93
CA ALA A 28 5.00 13.64 2.55
C ALA A 28 4.03 14.83 2.44
N PHE A 29 3.07 14.94 3.36
CA PHE A 29 2.08 16.01 3.43
C PHE A 29 2.15 16.78 4.74
N THR A 30 2.24 18.10 4.65
CA THR A 30 2.00 19.01 5.79
C THR A 30 0.52 19.37 5.89
N GLU A 31 -0.14 19.58 4.75
CA GLU A 31 -1.56 19.90 4.64
C GLU A 31 -2.36 18.65 4.28
N THR A 32 -2.86 17.92 5.28
CA THR A 32 -3.47 16.60 5.06
C THR A 32 -4.84 16.62 4.40
N ASP A 33 -5.48 17.80 4.30
CA ASP A 33 -6.69 17.98 3.50
C ASP A 33 -6.43 17.87 1.99
N ALA A 34 -5.19 18.05 1.54
CA ALA A 34 -4.83 17.93 0.12
C ALA A 34 -4.67 16.47 -0.35
N ILE A 35 -4.44 15.51 0.56
CA ILE A 35 -4.04 14.13 0.24
C ILE A 35 -4.94 13.49 -0.84
N GLN A 36 -6.25 13.48 -0.60
CA GLN A 36 -7.21 12.85 -1.52
C GLN A 36 -7.18 13.49 -2.91
N SER A 37 -7.20 14.83 -2.96
CA SER A 37 -7.13 15.55 -4.24
C SER A 37 -5.79 15.36 -4.95
N THR A 38 -4.69 15.21 -4.22
CA THR A 38 -3.38 14.93 -4.79
C THR A 38 -3.33 13.53 -5.40
N PHE A 39 -3.82 12.51 -4.70
CA PHE A 39 -3.92 11.15 -5.23
C PHE A 39 -4.75 11.14 -6.52
N GLU A 40 -5.95 11.75 -6.50
CA GLU A 40 -6.85 11.79 -7.66
C GLU A 40 -6.23 12.51 -8.86
N ASN A 41 -5.59 13.66 -8.63
CA ASN A 41 -4.90 14.41 -9.69
C ASN A 41 -3.71 13.64 -10.29
N ASN A 42 -3.12 12.73 -9.52
CA ASN A 42 -2.03 11.87 -9.96
C ASN A 42 -2.53 10.52 -10.53
N GLY A 43 -3.83 10.35 -10.76
CA GLY A 43 -4.39 9.13 -11.35
C GLY A 43 -4.64 8.00 -10.35
N TRP A 44 -4.64 8.29 -9.05
CA TRP A 44 -4.99 7.35 -7.99
C TRP A 44 -6.38 7.71 -7.45
N GLY A 45 -7.38 6.96 -7.90
CA GLY A 45 -8.80 7.23 -7.66
C GLY A 45 -9.48 6.17 -6.82
N ASN A 46 -10.82 6.08 -6.94
CA ASN A 46 -11.66 5.22 -6.10
C ASN A 46 -11.35 5.43 -4.61
N SER A 47 -11.25 6.71 -4.24
CA SER A 47 -10.69 7.15 -2.98
C SER A 47 -11.73 7.05 -1.85
N TRP A 48 -11.24 6.79 -0.63
CA TRP A 48 -12.07 6.68 0.57
C TRP A 48 -11.33 7.20 1.80
N VAL A 49 -12.06 7.53 2.87
CA VAL A 49 -11.50 7.97 4.15
C VAL A 49 -12.00 7.07 5.27
N ASN A 50 -11.09 6.34 5.93
CA ASN A 50 -11.42 5.44 7.05
C ASN A 50 -10.15 5.07 7.85
N GLY A 51 -10.15 3.96 8.59
CA GLY A 51 -8.96 3.32 9.14
C GLY A 51 -8.49 2.11 8.32
N VAL A 52 -7.52 1.37 8.86
CA VAL A 52 -7.07 0.06 8.35
C VAL A 52 -7.72 -1.04 9.16
N PHE A 53 -8.13 -2.14 8.51
CA PHE A 53 -8.69 -3.33 9.21
C PHE A 53 -7.73 -3.88 10.27
N ASP A 54 -8.28 -4.44 11.34
CA ASP A 54 -7.51 -5.05 12.43
C ASP A 54 -7.14 -6.53 12.17
N TYR A 55 -7.54 -7.07 11.03
CA TYR A 55 -7.13 -8.38 10.52
C TYR A 55 -6.27 -8.24 9.25
N HIS A 56 -5.39 -9.22 9.02
CA HIS A 56 -4.56 -9.24 7.82
C HIS A 56 -5.43 -9.39 6.58
N HIS A 57 -5.25 -8.48 5.65
CA HIS A 57 -5.85 -8.54 4.32
C HIS A 57 -4.86 -8.08 3.27
N TYR A 58 -5.14 -8.41 2.01
CA TYR A 58 -4.39 -7.94 0.85
C TYR A 58 -5.32 -7.78 -0.36
N HIS A 59 -4.78 -7.12 -1.39
CA HIS A 59 -5.41 -6.92 -2.69
C HIS A 59 -4.63 -7.68 -3.76
N SER A 60 -5.27 -8.59 -4.51
CA SER A 60 -4.58 -9.36 -5.55
C SER A 60 -4.55 -8.67 -6.91
N ASN A 61 -5.48 -7.74 -7.13
CA ASN A 61 -5.79 -7.18 -8.44
C ASN A 61 -5.32 -5.73 -8.64
N THR A 62 -4.83 -5.06 -7.60
CA THR A 62 -4.37 -3.67 -7.67
C THR A 62 -3.34 -3.34 -6.58
N HIS A 63 -2.51 -2.34 -6.86
CA HIS A 63 -1.75 -1.62 -5.83
C HIS A 63 -2.66 -0.68 -5.05
N GLU A 64 -2.22 -0.27 -3.87
CA GLU A 64 -2.94 0.64 -2.99
C GLU A 64 -2.00 1.72 -2.43
N VAL A 65 -2.53 2.92 -2.25
CA VAL A 65 -1.86 3.98 -1.48
C VAL A 65 -2.70 4.39 -0.29
N LEU A 66 -2.07 4.54 0.87
CA LEU A 66 -2.67 5.01 2.12
C LEU A 66 -1.96 6.28 2.59
N GLY A 67 -2.65 7.42 2.59
CA GLY A 67 -2.14 8.69 3.14
C GLY A 67 -2.71 8.95 4.54
N VAL A 68 -1.87 9.16 5.55
CA VAL A 68 -2.33 9.39 6.93
C VAL A 68 -2.86 10.80 7.09
N LYS A 69 -4.19 10.92 7.17
CA LYS A 69 -4.89 12.20 7.28
C LYS A 69 -4.81 12.80 8.68
N SER A 70 -4.94 11.96 9.71
CA SER A 70 -4.89 12.36 11.12
C SER A 70 -4.47 11.20 12.02
N GLY A 71 -4.01 11.54 13.23
CA GLY A 71 -3.62 10.57 14.24
C GLY A 71 -2.34 9.79 13.92
N ARG A 72 -2.24 8.61 14.54
CA ARG A 72 -1.12 7.69 14.38
C ARG A 72 -1.59 6.25 14.49
N ALA A 73 -0.86 5.33 13.88
CA ALA A 73 -1.12 3.90 13.98
C ALA A 73 0.16 3.08 13.94
N THR A 74 0.09 1.87 14.49
CA THR A 74 1.06 0.82 14.20
C THR A 74 0.37 -0.22 13.34
N VAL A 75 0.92 -0.44 12.15
CA VAL A 75 0.46 -1.47 11.22
C VAL A 75 1.48 -2.60 11.17
N GLN A 76 1.00 -3.82 10.99
CA GLN A 76 1.85 -4.97 10.64
C GLN A 76 1.75 -5.18 9.14
N LEU A 77 2.90 -5.28 8.47
CA LEU A 77 3.03 -5.46 7.03
C LEU A 77 3.75 -6.76 6.73
N GLY A 78 3.33 -7.50 5.70
CA GLY A 78 4.01 -8.71 5.24
C GLY A 78 3.45 -10.03 5.78
N GLY A 79 2.36 -10.00 6.56
CA GLY A 79 1.76 -11.20 7.15
C GLY A 79 2.15 -11.44 8.61
N ALA A 80 1.94 -12.66 9.10
CA ALA A 80 2.00 -12.95 10.54
C ALA A 80 3.39 -12.71 11.16
N THR A 81 4.46 -12.93 10.38
CA THR A 81 5.86 -12.71 10.78
C THR A 81 6.44 -11.41 10.21
N GLY A 82 5.60 -10.56 9.63
CA GLY A 82 6.01 -9.32 8.99
C GLY A 82 6.32 -8.19 9.96
N ASP A 83 6.79 -7.07 9.42
CA ASP A 83 7.33 -5.94 10.18
C ASP A 83 6.23 -5.07 10.80
N LEU A 84 6.55 -4.51 11.97
CA LEU A 84 5.72 -3.50 12.63
C LEU A 84 6.17 -2.11 12.21
N VAL A 85 5.28 -1.37 11.56
CA VAL A 85 5.56 -0.04 11.01
C VAL A 85 4.69 1.00 11.70
N SER A 86 5.32 2.05 12.22
CA SER A 86 4.63 3.18 12.83
C SER A 86 4.35 4.26 11.80
N LEU A 87 3.09 4.65 11.71
CA LEU A 87 2.55 5.68 10.84
C LEU A 87 2.10 6.88 11.67
N GLN A 88 2.30 8.08 11.13
CA GLN A 88 1.84 9.34 11.70
C GLN A 88 1.24 10.23 10.61
N THR A 89 0.45 11.23 11.02
CA THR A 89 -0.08 12.28 10.15
C THR A 89 0.94 12.76 9.10
N GLY A 90 0.52 12.79 7.84
CA GLY A 90 1.33 13.23 6.72
C GLY A 90 2.17 12.13 6.05
N ASP A 91 2.31 10.96 6.67
CA ASP A 91 2.96 9.81 6.03
C ASP A 91 2.11 9.26 4.87
N VAL A 92 2.78 8.68 3.87
CA VAL A 92 2.14 7.94 2.77
C VAL A 92 2.76 6.56 2.66
N LEU A 93 1.91 5.53 2.68
CA LEU A 93 2.30 4.13 2.51
C LEU A 93 1.81 3.65 1.15
N ILE A 94 2.71 3.15 0.30
CA ILE A 94 2.39 2.60 -1.02
C ILE A 94 2.59 1.10 -0.97
N LEU A 95 1.50 0.37 -1.18
CA LEU A 95 1.39 -1.07 -1.01
C LEU A 95 1.31 -1.74 -2.39
N PRO A 96 2.34 -2.51 -2.77
CA PRO A 96 2.24 -3.44 -3.88
C PRO A 96 1.06 -4.40 -3.75
N ALA A 97 0.56 -4.91 -4.88
CA ALA A 97 -0.48 -5.93 -4.88
C ALA A 97 0.06 -7.16 -4.13
N GLY A 98 -0.75 -7.77 -3.29
CA GLY A 98 -0.36 -8.91 -2.46
C GLY A 98 0.17 -8.55 -1.07
N THR A 99 0.54 -7.29 -0.80
CA THR A 99 1.05 -6.91 0.53
C THR A 99 -0.02 -7.13 1.60
N GLY A 100 0.19 -8.13 2.44
CA GLY A 100 -0.66 -8.33 3.62
C GLY A 100 -0.43 -7.22 4.62
N HIS A 101 -1.51 -6.62 5.11
CA HIS A 101 -1.40 -5.58 6.12
C HIS A 101 -2.59 -5.59 7.08
N ARG A 102 -2.33 -5.12 8.31
CA ARG A 102 -3.37 -4.89 9.33
C ARG A 102 -2.96 -3.80 10.30
N ARG A 103 -3.94 -3.20 10.96
CA ARG A 103 -3.77 -2.30 12.10
C ARG A 103 -3.62 -3.11 13.38
N LEU A 104 -2.60 -2.82 14.18
CA LEU A 104 -2.47 -3.34 15.55
C LEU A 104 -3.02 -2.34 16.57
N GLU A 105 -2.60 -1.08 16.42
CA GLU A 105 -2.97 -0.01 17.34
C GLU A 105 -3.21 1.28 16.53
N ALA A 106 -4.08 2.15 17.04
CA ALA A 106 -4.28 3.48 16.48
C ALA A 106 -4.76 4.44 17.57
N SER A 107 -4.47 5.74 17.38
CA SER A 107 -5.12 6.79 18.18
C SER A 107 -6.60 6.93 17.80
N ASP A 108 -7.39 7.51 18.72
CA ASP A 108 -8.84 7.68 18.55
C ASP A 108 -9.22 8.51 17.32
N ASP A 109 -8.33 9.40 16.88
CA ASP A 109 -8.48 10.30 15.74
C ASP A 109 -7.83 9.77 14.44
N PHE A 110 -7.35 8.52 14.42
CA PHE A 110 -6.66 7.97 13.27
C PHE A 110 -7.59 7.86 12.05
N ALA A 111 -7.17 8.49 10.95
CA ALA A 111 -7.83 8.38 9.66
C ALA A 111 -6.78 8.38 8.54
N ILE A 112 -7.05 7.57 7.52
CA ILE A 112 -6.27 7.45 6.29
C ILE A 112 -7.16 7.72 5.08
N VAL A 113 -6.54 8.22 4.02
CA VAL A 113 -7.11 8.24 2.67
C VAL A 113 -6.55 7.04 1.92
N GLY A 114 -7.40 6.11 1.50
CA GLY A 114 -7.04 5.03 0.58
C GLY A 114 -7.37 5.40 -0.87
N ALA A 115 -6.54 4.97 -1.82
CA ALA A 115 -6.80 5.11 -3.26
C ALA A 115 -6.04 4.04 -4.07
N TYR A 116 -6.46 3.86 -5.33
CA TYR A 116 -5.95 2.81 -6.22
C TYR A 116 -5.58 3.40 -7.59
N PRO A 117 -4.52 2.90 -8.26
CA PRO A 117 -4.15 3.35 -9.59
C PRO A 117 -5.31 3.23 -10.57
N ASP A 118 -5.48 4.21 -11.45
CA ASP A 118 -6.55 4.31 -12.44
C ASP A 118 -7.97 4.30 -11.85
N GLY A 119 -8.10 4.44 -10.52
CA GLY A 119 -9.38 4.27 -9.81
C GLY A 119 -9.93 2.85 -9.90
N ARG A 120 -9.05 1.84 -9.95
CA ARG A 120 -9.44 0.42 -10.00
C ARG A 120 -10.30 0.02 -8.80
N ASP A 121 -11.16 -0.95 -9.06
CA ASP A 121 -11.84 -1.70 -8.01
C ASP A 121 -10.88 -2.72 -7.39
N TYR A 122 -11.12 -3.09 -6.14
CA TYR A 122 -10.22 -3.92 -5.35
C TYR A 122 -10.97 -5.12 -4.74
N ASP A 123 -10.31 -6.28 -4.72
CA ASP A 123 -10.79 -7.40 -3.91
C ASP A 123 -10.38 -7.21 -2.45
N THR A 124 -10.85 -8.04 -1.52
CA THR A 124 -10.30 -8.03 -0.14
C THR A 124 -10.17 -9.47 0.30
N LEU A 125 -8.93 -9.92 0.40
CA LEU A 125 -8.56 -11.31 0.59
C LEU A 125 -7.86 -11.48 1.93
N THR A 126 -7.99 -12.65 2.55
CA THR A 126 -7.56 -12.87 3.95
C THR A 126 -6.52 -13.97 4.12
N GLY A 127 -6.05 -14.55 3.01
CA GLY A 127 -5.02 -15.58 3.00
C GLY A 127 -5.57 -16.99 3.17
N SER A 128 -6.84 -17.22 2.80
CA SER A 128 -7.44 -18.56 2.78
C SER A 128 -6.73 -19.46 1.76
N PRO A 129 -6.53 -20.76 2.02
CA PRO A 129 -5.89 -21.67 1.08
C PRO A 129 -6.56 -21.72 -0.31
N GLU A 130 -7.88 -21.48 -0.38
CA GLU A 130 -8.66 -21.46 -1.63
C GLU A 130 -8.34 -20.26 -2.53
N GLU A 131 -7.70 -19.21 -1.99
CA GLU A 131 -7.28 -18.02 -2.73
C GLU A 131 -6.06 -18.31 -3.63
N ARG A 132 -5.42 -19.47 -3.46
CA ARG A 132 -4.22 -19.89 -4.19
C ARG A 132 -4.54 -21.00 -5.19
N PRO A 133 -3.82 -21.07 -6.34
CA PRO A 133 -2.71 -20.20 -6.74
C PRO A 133 -3.16 -18.94 -7.50
N ASP A 134 -4.44 -18.82 -7.85
CA ASP A 134 -4.92 -17.81 -8.81
C ASP A 134 -4.58 -16.37 -8.40
N ASN A 135 -4.69 -16.03 -7.11
CA ASN A 135 -4.39 -14.67 -6.65
C ASN A 135 -2.88 -14.37 -6.68
N VAL A 136 -2.01 -15.37 -6.50
CA VAL A 136 -0.56 -15.20 -6.64
C VAL A 136 -0.22 -14.83 -8.09
N ASN A 137 -0.80 -15.55 -9.06
CA ASN A 137 -0.61 -15.26 -10.48
C ASN A 137 -1.14 -13.86 -10.85
N ARG A 138 -2.25 -13.42 -10.26
CA ARG A 138 -2.77 -12.06 -10.46
C ARG A 138 -1.79 -11.00 -9.96
N ILE A 139 -1.25 -11.18 -8.76
CA ILE A 139 -0.31 -10.26 -8.13
C ILE A 139 0.94 -10.07 -9.01
N GLU A 140 1.50 -11.15 -9.52
CA GLU A 140 2.70 -11.11 -10.38
C GLU A 140 2.43 -10.37 -11.71
N ALA A 141 1.21 -10.48 -12.23
CA ALA A 141 0.76 -9.86 -13.46
C ALA A 141 0.41 -8.36 -13.30
N ILE A 142 0.34 -7.81 -12.09
CA ILE A 142 0.10 -6.37 -11.90
C ILE A 142 1.36 -5.59 -12.29
N ASP A 143 1.17 -4.62 -13.19
CA ASP A 143 2.20 -3.72 -13.64
C ASP A 143 2.40 -2.54 -12.70
N LYS A 144 3.62 -2.00 -12.71
CA LYS A 144 3.93 -0.74 -12.03
C LYS A 144 3.01 0.37 -12.57
N PRO A 145 2.41 1.20 -11.69
CA PRO A 145 1.57 2.30 -12.14
C PRO A 145 2.40 3.37 -12.86
N GLU A 146 1.77 4.10 -13.79
CA GLU A 146 2.44 5.13 -14.59
C GLU A 146 2.85 6.36 -13.77
N THR A 147 2.25 6.55 -12.59
CA THR A 147 2.44 7.72 -11.73
C THR A 147 2.68 7.34 -10.28
N ASP A 148 3.51 8.12 -9.62
CA ASP A 148 3.61 8.19 -8.17
C ASP A 148 2.36 8.90 -7.58
N PRO A 149 1.74 8.38 -6.51
CA PRO A 149 0.52 8.96 -5.96
C PRO A 149 0.73 10.37 -5.38
N VAL A 150 1.95 10.73 -4.97
CA VAL A 150 2.29 12.05 -4.42
C VAL A 150 2.88 12.97 -5.47
N PHE A 151 3.79 12.44 -6.30
CA PHE A 151 4.64 13.24 -7.20
C PHE A 151 4.29 13.14 -8.69
N GLY A 152 3.23 12.40 -9.05
CA GLY A 152 2.74 12.29 -10.42
C GLY A 152 3.72 11.55 -11.32
N THR A 153 4.15 12.14 -12.43
CA THR A 153 5.06 11.51 -13.41
C THR A 153 6.52 11.46 -12.96
N THR A 154 6.80 11.87 -11.73
CA THR A 154 8.11 11.82 -11.07
C THR A 154 7.94 11.20 -9.70
N GLY A 155 9.03 10.91 -8.98
CA GLY A 155 8.96 10.49 -7.59
C GLY A 155 9.65 9.16 -7.29
N PRO A 156 9.77 8.81 -6.00
CA PRO A 156 10.52 7.64 -5.57
C PRO A 156 9.94 6.32 -6.09
N LEU A 157 8.64 6.24 -6.37
CA LEU A 157 8.03 5.02 -6.90
C LEU A 157 8.74 4.55 -8.17
N HIS A 158 9.07 5.47 -9.08
CA HIS A 158 9.71 5.11 -10.33
C HIS A 158 11.13 4.57 -10.16
N THR A 159 11.84 5.00 -9.13
CA THR A 159 13.21 4.53 -8.82
C THR A 159 13.24 3.28 -7.96
N GLU A 160 12.30 3.13 -7.03
CA GLU A 160 12.27 2.01 -6.07
C GLU A 160 11.54 0.77 -6.65
N TRP A 161 10.56 0.96 -7.53
CA TRP A 161 9.84 -0.14 -8.20
C TRP A 161 10.45 -0.43 -9.56
N ASN A 162 11.51 -1.24 -9.56
CA ASN A 162 12.06 -1.83 -10.77
C ASN A 162 11.81 -3.34 -10.73
N LYS A 163 10.99 -3.87 -11.64
CA LYS A 163 11.01 -5.29 -11.95
C LYS A 163 12.38 -5.52 -12.60
N GLU A 164 13.33 -6.13 -11.90
CA GLU A 164 14.50 -6.65 -12.61
C GLU A 164 13.97 -7.69 -13.60
N GLU A 165 14.21 -7.47 -14.89
CA GLU A 165 13.92 -8.49 -15.89
C GLU A 165 14.77 -9.71 -15.53
N THR A 166 14.11 -10.78 -15.10
CA THR A 166 14.76 -12.08 -14.97
C THR A 166 15.17 -12.47 -16.38
N THR A 167 16.46 -12.34 -16.68
CA THR A 167 17.06 -12.70 -17.96
C THR A 167 17.15 -14.22 -18.09
#